data_AF-T1AKQ0-F1
#
_entry.id   AF-T1AKQ0-F1
#
_cell.length_a   1.000
_cell.length_b   1.000
_cell.length_c   1.000
_cell.angle_alpha   90.00
_cell.angle_beta   90.00
_cell.angle_gamma   90.00
#
_symmetry.space_group_name_H-M   'P 1'
#
loop_
_entity.id
_entity.type
_entity.pdbx_description
1 polymer ?
#
loop_
_entity_poly.entity_id
_entity_poly.type
_entity_poly.pdbx_seq_one_letter_code
_entity_poly.pdbx_strand_id
1 'polypeptide(L)' 'MSEIMFLVEQAAEGGYIARALVESILTEADDIESLHQQVRDTVRCYFEE' A
#
# COMPACT_ATOMS: atom_id res chain seq x y z
N MET A 1 -14.99 -11.09 5.79
CA MET A 1 -14.54 -9.93 5.01
C MET A 1 -13.75 -9.06 5.96
N SER A 2 -12.47 -8.87 5.68
CA SER A 2 -11.63 -7.92 6.40
C SER A 2 -11.48 -6.69 5.52
N GLU A 3 -11.70 -5.51 6.09
CA GLU A 3 -11.44 -4.24 5.43
C GLU A 3 -10.09 -3.72 5.90
N ILE A 4 -9.28 -3.20 4.98
CA ILE A 4 -7.96 -2.64 5.26
C ILE A 4 -7.94 -1.21 4.73
N MET A 5 -7.67 -0.27 5.62
CA MET A 5 -7.52 1.13 5.25
C MET A 5 -6.05 1.47 5.09
N PHE A 6 -5.74 2.12 3.96
CA PHE A 6 -4.41 2.64 3.66
C PHE A 6 -4.41 4.16 3.72
N LEU A 7 -3.43 4.72 4.42
CA LEU A 7 -3.09 6.13 4.33
C LEU A 7 -2.10 6.29 3.18
N VAL A 8 -2.46 7.12 2.19
CA VAL A 8 -1.60 7.45 1.06
C VAL A 8 -1.05 8.86 1.25
N GLU A 9 0.27 8.97 1.21
CA GLU A 9 1.02 10.22 1.37
C GLU A 9 2.01 10.38 0.21
N GLN A 10 2.34 11.62 -0.15
CA GLN A 10 3.45 11.88 -1.08
C GLN A 10 4.78 11.77 -0.34
N ALA A 11 5.75 11.08 -0.93
CA ALA A 11 7.09 10.98 -0.36
C ALA A 11 7.88 12.28 -0.58
N ALA A 12 8.84 12.54 0.31
CA ALA A 12 9.70 13.73 0.24
C ALA A 12 10.57 13.77 -1.04
N GLU A 13 10.90 12.60 -1.58
CA GLU A 13 11.69 12.41 -2.81
C GLU A 13 10.84 12.33 -4.09
N GLY A 14 9.51 12.45 -3.96
CA GLY A 14 8.55 12.24 -5.05
C GLY A 14 7.92 10.84 -5.02
N GLY A 15 6.82 10.68 -5.74
CA GLY A 15 6.01 9.46 -5.67
C GLY A 15 5.09 9.41 -4.45
N TYR A 16 4.65 8.20 -4.12
CA TYR A 16 3.60 7.94 -3.13
C TYR A 16 3.98 6.78 -2.21
N ILE A 17 3.57 6.90 -0.95
CA ILE A 17 3.69 5.87 0.07
C ILE A 17 2.27 5.50 0.51
N ALA A 18 1.97 4.21 0.55
CA ALA A 18 0.74 3.67 1.12
C ALA A 18 1.09 2.85 2.37
N ARG A 19 0.55 3.27 3.53
CA ARG A 19 0.70 2.55 4.80
C ARG A 19 -0.66 2.05 5.28
N ALA A 20 -0.75 0.76 5.61
CA ALA A 20 -1.94 0.23 6.27
C ALA A 20 -2.04 0.79 7.70
N LEU A 21 -3.25 1.18 8.10
CA LEU A 21 -3.50 1.76 9.43
C LEU A 21 -3.58 0.71 10.54
N VAL A 22 -3.99 -0.51 10.19
CA VAL A 22 -4.23 -1.61 11.13
C VAL A 22 -3.14 -2.67 11.04
N GLU A 23 -2.75 -3.02 9.81
CA GLU A 23 -1.74 -4.04 9.52
C GLU A 23 -0.36 -3.43 9.31
N SER A 24 0.69 -4.23 9.51
CA SER A 24 2.08 -3.82 9.24
C SER A 24 2.43 -3.96 7.75
N ILE A 25 1.62 -3.34 6.89
CA ILE A 25 1.83 -3.33 5.43
C ILE A 25 2.26 -1.93 4.99
N LEU A 26 3.36 -1.84 4.26
CA LEU A 26 3.90 -0.62 3.69
C LEU A 26 4.31 -0.86 2.24
N THR A 27 3.87 0.00 1.34
CA THR A 27 4.28 -0.01 -0.07
C THR A 27 4.53 1.41 -0.57
N GLU A 28 5.34 1.55 -1.61
CA GLU A 28 5.65 2.82 -2.25
C GLU A 28 5.67 2.67 -3.77
N ALA A 29 5.41 3.75 -4.51
CA ALA A 29 5.56 3.76 -5.97
C ALA A 29 5.65 5.18 -6.50
N ASP A 30 6.20 5.34 -7.70
CA ASP A 30 6.33 6.63 -8.37
C ASP A 30 4.99 7.26 -8.76
N ASP A 31 3.97 6.44 -9.05
CA ASP A 31 2.64 6.86 -9.50
C ASP A 31 1.51 6.12 -8.76
N ILE A 32 0.34 6.77 -8.66
CA ILE A 32 -0.83 6.25 -7.95
C ILE A 32 -1.32 4.90 -8.54
N GLU A 33 -1.21 4.71 -9.85
CA GLU A 33 -1.64 3.48 -10.53
C GLU A 33 -0.76 2.30 -10.13
N SER A 34 0.56 2.51 -10.13
CA SER A 34 1.56 1.53 -9.67
C SER A 34 1.41 1.23 -8.18
N LEU A 35 1.14 2.26 -7.36
CA LEU A 35 0.89 2.10 -5.93
C LEU A 35 -0.31 1.18 -5.68
N HIS A 36 -1.41 1.38 -6.42
CA HIS A 36 -2.59 0.52 -6.30
C HIS A 36 -2.31 -0.94 -6.68
N GLN A 37 -1.44 -1.20 -7.67
CA GLN A 37 -1.02 -2.57 -7.99
C GLN A 37 -0.18 -3.16 -6.87
N GLN A 38 0.84 -2.44 -6.39
CA GLN A 38 1.72 -2.87 -5.30
C GLN A 38 0.95 -3.18 -4.03
N VAL A 39 -0.01 -2.32 -3.63
CA VAL A 39 -0.87 -2.54 -2.47
C VAL A 39 -1.67 -3.84 -2.62
N ARG A 40 -2.32 -4.06 -3.78
CA ARG A 40 -3.11 -5.28 -4.01
C ARG A 40 -2.26 -6.54 -3.98
N ASP A 41 -1.09 -6.51 -4.59
CA ASP A 41 -0.17 -7.65 -4.62
C ASP A 41 0.35 -7.99 -3.21
N THR A 42 0.75 -6.96 -2.46
CA THR A 42 1.26 -7.10 -1.09
C THR A 42 0.17 -7.62 -0.14
N VAL A 43 -1.05 -7.09 -0.23
CA VAL A 43 -2.20 -7.61 0.53
C VAL A 43 -2.46 -9.07 0.16
N ARG A 44 -2.41 -9.44 -1.12
CA ARG A 44 -2.61 -10.84 -1.53
C ARG A 44 -1.58 -11.76 -0.85
N CYS A 45 -0.30 -11.40 -0.96
CA CYS A 45 0.79 -12.16 -0.34
C CYS A 45 0.63 -12.28 1.19
N TYR A 46 0.30 -11.18 1.86
CA TYR A 46 0.18 -11.14 3.33
C TYR A 46 -0.98 -11.99 3.88
N PHE A 47 -2.08 -12.14 3.14
CA PHE A 47 -3.25 -12.92 3.57
C PHE A 47 -3.37 -14.30 2.89
N GLU A 48 -2.48 -14.65 1.96
CA GLU A 48 -2.39 -15.99 1.36
C GLU A 48 -1.64 -17.00 2.26
N GLU A 49 -1.09 -16.58 3.41
CA GLU A 49 -0.55 -17.43 4.49
C GLU A 49 -1.55 -17.74 5.62
#